data_AF-A0A7C4H454-F1
#
_entry.id   AF-A0A7C4H454-F1
#
_cell.length_a   1.000
_cell.length_b   1.000
_cell.length_c   1.000
_cell.angle_alpha   90.00
_cell.angle_beta   90.00
_cell.angle_gamma   90.00
#
_symmetry.space_group_name_H-M   'P 1'
#
loop_
_entity.id
_entity.type
_entity.pdbx_description
1 polymer ?
#
loop_
_entity_poly.entity_id
_entity_poly.type
_entity_poly.pdbx_seq_one_letter_code
_entity_poly.pdbx_strand_id
1 'polypeptide(L)'
;MAIVVTGTPGVGKTTVARELAKRLGLNYINLAELVISNKLYSYYDDSLKSYVVDVIKCRSYLSEVLSCREVLDTHVLDAIPPEKTRIVIVLRLNPLELKKRLQLRG
;
A
#
# COMPACT_ATOMS: atom_id res chain seq x y z
N MET A 1 16.47 -3.20 -0.94
CA MET A 1 15.20 -3.84 -1.36
C MET A 1 14.11 -3.32 -0.43
N ALA A 2 12.93 -3.01 -0.96
CA ALA A 2 11.83 -2.37 -0.23
C ALA A 2 11.19 -3.32 0.80
N ILE A 3 10.61 -2.75 1.87
CA ILE A 3 9.77 -3.46 2.83
C ILE A 3 8.32 -3.15 2.51
N VAL A 4 7.47 -4.16 2.41
CA VAL A 4 6.05 -3.97 2.12
C VAL A 4 5.24 -4.24 3.39
N VAL A 5 4.38 -3.31 3.76
CA VAL A 5 3.39 -3.48 4.84
C VAL A 5 2.02 -3.59 4.20
N THR A 6 1.36 -4.72 4.42
CA THR A 6 0.09 -5.07 3.80
C THR A 6 -0.92 -5.63 4.81
N GLY A 7 -2.12 -5.96 4.33
CA GLY A 7 -3.25 -6.39 5.12
C GLY A 7 -4.54 -5.62 4.78
N THR A 8 -5.66 -6.10 5.30
CA THR A 8 -6.99 -5.55 5.04
C THR A 8 -7.06 -4.04 5.39
N PRO A 9 -7.81 -3.20 4.66
CA PRO A 9 -8.09 -1.83 5.09
C PRO A 9 -8.55 -1.78 6.56
N GLY A 10 -8.01 -0.84 7.35
CA GLY A 10 -8.35 -0.68 8.78
C GLY A 10 -7.43 -1.40 9.79
N VAL A 11 -6.55 -2.32 9.36
CA VAL A 11 -5.66 -3.05 10.28
C VAL A 11 -4.49 -2.23 10.84
N GLY A 12 -4.25 -1.02 10.31
CA GLY A 12 -3.20 -0.11 10.80
C GLY A 12 -1.92 -0.04 9.96
N LYS A 13 -1.94 -0.50 8.70
CA LYS A 13 -0.78 -0.47 7.78
C LYS A 13 -0.07 0.89 7.75
N THR A 14 -0.81 1.95 7.48
CA THR A 14 -0.31 3.31 7.36
C THR A 14 0.44 3.77 8.62
N THR A 15 -0.12 3.48 9.80
CA THR A 15 0.51 3.82 11.08
C THR A 15 1.83 3.07 11.25
N VAL A 16 1.83 1.76 11.01
CA VAL A 16 3.03 0.92 11.16
C VAL A 16 4.10 1.28 10.12
N ALA A 17 3.71 1.45 8.85
CA ALA A 17 4.61 1.73 7.75
C ALA A 17 5.34 3.08 7.92
N ARG A 18 4.61 4.15 8.32
CA ARG A 18 5.23 5.46 8.60
C ARG A 18 6.22 5.39 9.76
N GLU A 19 5.84 4.76 10.87
CA GLU A 19 6.70 4.66 12.04
C GLU A 19 7.93 3.78 11.74
N LEU A 20 7.75 2.69 10.99
CA LEU A 20 8.83 1.83 10.53
C LEU A 20 9.81 2.60 9.63
N ALA A 21 9.31 3.34 8.65
CA ALA A 21 10.12 4.17 7.76
C ALA A 21 10.94 5.19 8.56
N LYS A 22 10.30 5.89 9.51
CA LYS A 22 10.95 6.86 10.40
C LYS A 22 12.07 6.23 11.24
N ARG A 23 11.82 5.09 11.87
CA ARG A 23 12.81 4.41 12.73
C ARG A 23 14.00 3.85 11.96
N LEU A 24 13.79 3.43 10.71
CA LEU A 24 14.83 2.85 9.87
C LEU A 24 15.53 3.89 8.96
N GLY A 25 15.09 5.15 8.97
CA GLY A 25 15.60 6.17 8.04
C GLY A 25 15.34 5.81 6.57
N LEU A 26 14.17 5.23 6.29
CA LEU A 26 13.73 4.84 4.95
C LEU A 26 12.62 5.77 4.45
N ASN A 27 12.40 5.79 3.13
CA ASN A 27 11.33 6.57 2.53
C ASN A 27 9.98 5.87 2.70
N TYR A 28 8.96 6.58 3.18
CA TYR A 28 7.60 6.07 3.24
C TYR A 28 6.88 6.34 1.92
N ILE A 29 6.21 5.32 1.36
CA ILE A 29 5.34 5.47 0.19
C ILE A 29 3.97 4.88 0.49
N ASN A 30 2.93 5.69 0.32
CA ASN A 30 1.54 5.23 0.25
C ASN A 30 1.21 4.88 -1.20
N LEU A 31 0.94 3.62 -1.50
CA LEU A 31 0.70 3.21 -2.89
C LEU A 31 -0.59 3.83 -3.46
N ALA A 32 -1.62 4.03 -2.64
CA ALA A 32 -2.88 4.62 -3.11
C ALA A 32 -2.69 6.06 -3.59
N GLU A 33 -1.94 6.87 -2.84
CA GLU A 33 -1.61 8.25 -3.21
C GLU A 33 -0.69 8.30 -4.44
N LEU A 34 0.26 7.38 -4.53
CA LEU A 34 1.16 7.26 -5.68
C LEU A 34 0.39 6.91 -6.96
N VAL A 35 -0.55 5.97 -6.88
CA VAL A 35 -1.40 5.57 -8.01
C VAL A 35 -2.23 6.74 -8.53
N ILE A 36 -2.84 7.52 -7.64
CA ILE A 36 -3.66 8.66 -8.01
C ILE A 36 -2.80 9.77 -8.63
N SER A 37 -1.71 10.15 -7.97
CA SER A 37 -0.84 11.25 -8.42
C SER A 37 -0.16 10.98 -9.76
N ASN A 38 0.16 9.72 -10.06
CA ASN A 38 0.81 9.31 -11.31
C ASN A 38 -0.17 8.73 -12.35
N LYS A 39 -1.48 8.80 -12.10
CA LYS A 39 -2.53 8.26 -12.99
C LYS A 39 -2.28 6.79 -13.38
N LEU A 40 -1.95 5.95 -12.41
CA LEU A 40 -1.67 4.51 -12.56
C LEU A 40 -2.92 3.65 -12.34
N TYR A 41 -4.07 4.14 -12.82
CA TYR A 41 -5.37 3.50 -12.70
C TYR A 41 -6.03 3.39 -14.08
N SER A 42 -6.93 2.44 -14.25
CA SER A 42 -7.65 2.21 -15.51
C SER A 42 -8.89 3.10 -15.60
N TYR A 43 -9.73 3.08 -14.57
CA TYR A 43 -10.94 3.90 -14.48
C TYR A 43 -11.31 4.20 -13.01
N TYR A 44 -12.27 5.09 -12.84
CA TYR A 44 -12.90 5.35 -11.55
C TYR A 44 -14.21 4.57 -11.47
N ASP A 45 -14.39 3.77 -10.41
CA ASP A 45 -15.62 3.06 -10.13
C ASP A 45 -16.52 3.93 -9.24
N ASP A 46 -17.59 4.48 -9.82
CA ASP A 46 -18.54 5.34 -9.11
C ASP A 46 -19.33 4.60 -8.01
N SER A 47 -19.55 3.29 -8.16
CA SER A 47 -20.29 2.49 -7.18
C SER A 47 -19.48 2.29 -5.89
N LEU A 48 -18.17 2.09 -6.05
CA LEU A 48 -17.22 1.91 -4.94
C LEU A 48 -16.54 3.22 -4.53
N LYS A 49 -16.78 4.31 -5.28
CA LYS A 49 -16.12 5.62 -5.12
C LYS A 49 -14.60 5.49 -5.02
N SER A 50 -14.01 4.71 -5.92
CA SER A 50 -12.59 4.36 -5.86
C SER A 50 -11.98 4.17 -7.23
N TYR A 51 -10.65 4.37 -7.34
CA TYR A 51 -9.93 4.10 -8.57
C TYR A 51 -9.54 2.63 -8.67
N VAL A 52 -9.81 2.03 -9.84
CA VAL A 52 -9.35 0.68 -10.16
C VAL A 52 -7.91 0.75 -10.62
N VAL A 53 -7.01 0.20 -9.82
CA VAL A 53 -5.57 0.23 -10.08
C VAL A 53 -5.24 -0.54 -11.35
N ASP A 54 -4.44 0.06 -12.24
CA ASP A 54 -3.81 -0.66 -13.34
C ASP A 54 -2.55 -1.33 -12.80
N VAL A 55 -2.68 -2.61 -12.44
CA VAL A 55 -1.64 -3.39 -11.79
C VAL A 55 -0.37 -3.48 -12.64
N ILE A 56 -0.51 -3.65 -13.96
CA ILE A 56 0.63 -3.81 -14.87
C ILE A 56 1.39 -2.49 -14.96
N LYS A 57 0.68 -1.39 -15.23
CA LYS A 57 1.27 -0.06 -15.32
C LYS A 57 1.90 0.37 -14.00
N CYS A 58 1.23 0.09 -12.89
CA CYS A 58 1.74 0.40 -11.56
C CYS A 58 3.01 -0.38 -11.23
N ARG A 59 3.04 -1.68 -11.56
CA ARG A 59 4.23 -2.52 -11.35
C ARG A 59 5.42 -2.05 -12.16
N SER A 60 5.24 -1.76 -13.46
CA SER A 60 6.32 -1.23 -14.31
C SER A 60 6.88 0.08 -13.75
N TYR A 61 5.99 1.01 -13.37
CA TYR A 61 6.39 2.28 -12.75
C TYR A 61 7.19 2.05 -11.46
N LEU A 62 6.72 1.18 -10.56
CA LEU A 62 7.42 0.87 -9.32
C LEU A 62 8.79 0.21 -9.56
N SER A 63 8.93 -0.67 -10.56
CA SER A 63 10.22 -1.28 -10.90
C SER A 63 11.28 -0.23 -11.28
N GLU A 64 10.85 0.87 -11.90
CA GLU A 64 11.71 1.99 -12.29
C GLU A 64 12.02 2.93 -11.13
N VAL A 65 11.01 3.35 -10.34
CA VAL A 65 11.19 4.41 -9.33
C VAL A 65 11.71 3.92 -7.98
N LEU A 66 11.53 2.63 -7.65
CA LEU A 66 11.97 2.11 -6.35
C LEU A 66 13.50 2.02 -6.30
N SER A 67 14.07 2.82 -5.40
CA SER A 67 15.50 2.86 -5.07
C SER A 67 15.92 1.77 -4.09
N CYS A 68 14.99 0.88 -3.72
CA CYS A 68 15.22 -0.21 -2.77
C CYS A 68 15.49 0.29 -1.33
N ARG A 69 15.07 1.51 -0.99
CA ARG A 69 15.16 2.15 0.35
C ARG A 69 13.81 2.66 0.85
N GLU A 70 12.73 1.97 0.48
CA GLU A 70 11.36 2.35 0.79
C GLU A 70 10.65 1.38 1.74
N VAL A 71 9.69 1.91 2.50
CA VAL A 71 8.61 1.15 3.15
C VAL A 71 7.31 1.47 2.43
N LEU A 72 6.71 0.47 1.81
CA LEU A 72 5.47 0.59 1.02
C LEU A 72 4.25 0.22 1.87
N ASP A 73 3.26 1.10 1.95
CA ASP A 73 1.92 0.79 2.45
C ASP A 73 0.98 0.49 1.28
N THR A 74 0.49 -0.75 1.21
CA THR A 74 -0.49 -1.14 0.19
C THR A 74 -1.38 -2.30 0.64
N HIS A 75 -2.60 -2.34 0.13
CA HIS A 75 -3.47 -3.52 0.17
C HIS A 75 -3.57 -4.23 -1.21
N VAL A 76 -2.94 -3.66 -2.24
CA VAL A 76 -2.86 -4.20 -3.60
C VAL A 76 -1.44 -4.73 -3.80
N LEU A 77 -1.24 -6.01 -3.47
CA LEU A 77 0.08 -6.65 -3.53
C LEU A 77 0.53 -6.95 -4.96
N ASP A 78 -0.40 -7.23 -5.86
CA ASP A 78 -0.11 -7.64 -7.24
C ASP A 78 0.64 -6.56 -8.04
N ALA A 79 0.50 -5.30 -7.62
CA ALA A 79 1.19 -4.16 -8.21
C ALA A 79 2.66 -4.07 -7.78
N ILE A 80 3.08 -4.77 -6.73
CA ILE A 80 4.45 -4.67 -6.21
C ILE A 80 5.41 -5.59 -6.99
N PRO A 81 6.54 -5.08 -7.49
CA PRO A 81 7.56 -5.91 -8.11
C PRO A 81 8.27 -6.82 -7.08
N PRO A 82 8.16 -8.17 -7.20
CA PRO A 82 8.81 -9.11 -6.29
C PRO A 82 10.33 -8.94 -6.27
N GLU A 83 10.94 -8.63 -7.41
CA GLU A 83 12.39 -8.46 -7.56
C GLU A 83 12.96 -7.27 -6.76
N LYS A 84 12.13 -6.29 -6.41
CA LYS A 84 12.52 -5.14 -5.56
C LYS A 84 12.11 -5.32 -4.09
N THR A 85 11.48 -6.44 -3.74
CA THR A 85 10.87 -6.64 -2.41
C THR A 85 11.73 -7.52 -1.51
N ARG A 86 12.12 -7.01 -0.35
CA ARG A 86 12.93 -7.75 0.65
C ARG A 86 12.07 -8.61 1.56
N ILE A 87 11.03 -7.99 2.12
CA ILE A 87 10.20 -8.52 3.19
C ILE A 87 8.79 -8.01 2.98
N VAL A 88 7.80 -8.87 3.19
CA VAL A 88 6.38 -8.52 3.24
C VAL A 88 5.86 -8.77 4.65
N ILE A 89 5.31 -7.73 5.28
CA ILE A 89 4.72 -7.76 6.62
C ILE A 89 3.20 -7.68 6.45
N VAL A 90 2.51 -8.79 6.73
CA VAL A 90 1.04 -8.84 6.67
C VAL A 90 0.47 -8.55 8.05
N LEU A 91 -0.12 -7.37 8.22
CA LEU A 91 -0.82 -7.01 9.45
C LEU A 91 -2.18 -7.70 9.52
N ARG A 92 -2.47 -8.25 10.69
CA ARG A 92 -3.72 -8.93 11.01
C ARG A 92 -4.35 -8.28 12.23
N LEU A 93 -5.67 -8.21 12.23
CA LEU A 93 -6.46 -7.73 13.35
C LEU A 93 -7.63 -8.68 13.56
N ASN A 94 -8.06 -8.86 14.80
CA ASN A 94 -9.28 -9.60 15.11
C ASN A 94 -10.46 -9.01 14.28
N PRO A 95 -11.21 -9.83 13.52
CA PRO A 95 -12.31 -9.34 12.69
C PRO A 95 -13.35 -8.51 13.44
N LEU A 96 -13.65 -8.84 14.70
CA LEU A 96 -14.59 -8.08 15.53
C LEU A 96 -14.06 -6.70 15.87
N GLU A 97 -12.75 -6.58 16.10
CA GLU A 97 -12.10 -5.30 16.36
C GLU A 97 -11.94 -4.47 15.07
N LEU A 98 -11.64 -5.15 13.96
CA LEU A 98 -11.59 -4.51 12.64
C LEU A 98 -12.95 -3.90 12.27
N LYS A 99 -14.05 -4.65 12.50
CA LYS A 99 -15.41 -4.15 12.28
C LYS A 99 -15.66 -2.84 13.04
N LYS A 100 -15.34 -2.80 14.33
CA LYS A 100 -15.49 -1.57 15.14
C LYS A 100 -14.71 -0.40 14.53
N ARG A 101 -13.43 -0.63 14.16
CA ARG A 101 -12.59 0.41 13.55
C ARG A 101 -13.13 0.93 12.22
N LEU A 102 -13.66 0.04 11.39
CA LEU A 102 -14.23 0.40 10.10
C LEU A 102 -15.55 1.17 10.27
N GLN A 103 -16.44 0.75 11.18
CA GLN A 103 -17.69 1.45 11.48
C GLN A 103 -17.47 2.88 12.00
N LEU A 104 -16.38 3.13 12.72
CA LEU A 104 -16.02 4.47 13.18
C LEU A 104 -15.57 5.41 12.04
N ARG A 105 -15.28 4.89 10.84
CA ARG A 105 -14.84 5.68 9.68
C ARG A 105 -15.99 6.10 8.76
N GLY A 106 -17.23 5.73 9.07
CA GLY A 106 -18.40 5.87 8.19
C GLY A 106 -18.57 4.67 7.28
#